data_AF-A0A349M1N9-F1
#
_entry.id   AF-A0A349M1N9-F1
#
_cell.length_a   1.000
_cell.length_b   1.000
_cell.length_c   1.000
_cell.angle_alpha   90.00
_cell.angle_beta   90.00
_cell.angle_gamma   90.00
#
_symmetry.space_group_name_H-M   'P 1'
#
loop_
_entity.id
_entity.type
_entity.pdbx_description
1 polymer ?
#
loop_
_entity_poly.entity_id
_entity_poly.type
_entity_poly.pdbx_seq_one_letter_code
_entity_poly.pdbx_strand_id
1 'polypeptide(L)' 'MSNESLKSLGKVGGYILLPTIFAFIPTSWFEARHPVCLIRNVFGVPCPGCGMTRAISCVLHADFKKAFQYNRLVVVVFPL' A
#
# COMPACT_ATOMS: atom_id res chain seq x y z
N MET A 1 -14.45 -33.87 -1.02
CA MET A 1 -13.37 -33.04 -0.43
C MET A 1 -12.52 -32.47 -1.57
N SER A 2 -12.93 -31.37 -2.24
CA SER A 2 -12.18 -30.81 -3.39
C SER A 2 -12.61 -29.42 -3.90
N ASN A 3 -13.80 -28.89 -3.56
CA ASN A 3 -14.26 -27.60 -4.12
C ASN A 3 -13.77 -26.38 -3.31
N GLU A 4 -13.65 -26.52 -1.98
CA GLU A 4 -13.17 -25.44 -1.10
C GLU A 4 -11.67 -25.15 -1.26
N SER A 5 -10.84 -26.18 -1.49
CA SER A 5 -9.39 -26.02 -1.70
C SER A 5 -9.04 -25.34 -3.03
N LEU A 6 -9.82 -25.57 -4.11
CA LEU A 6 -9.59 -24.92 -5.41
C LEU A 6 -9.95 -23.42 -5.37
N LYS A 7 -11.03 -23.05 -4.65
CA LYS A 7 -11.39 -21.65 -4.39
C LYS A 7 -10.39 -20.97 -3.46
N SER A 8 -9.90 -21.69 -2.46
CA SER A 8 -8.83 -21.20 -1.57
C SER A 8 -7.53 -20.97 -2.35
N LEU A 9 -7.16 -21.86 -3.27
CA LEU A 9 -5.98 -21.69 -4.12
C LEU A 9 -6.09 -20.47 -5.05
N GLY A 10 -7.28 -20.20 -5.61
CA GLY A 10 -7.53 -18.98 -6.38
C GLY A 10 -7.49 -17.70 -5.53
N LYS A 11 -8.01 -17.76 -4.29
CA LYS A 11 -7.96 -16.64 -3.33
C LYS A 11 -6.52 -16.37 -2.87
N VAL A 12 -5.78 -17.41 -2.47
CA VAL A 12 -4.37 -17.33 -2.06
C VAL A 12 -3.50 -16.83 -3.22
N GLY A 13 -3.74 -17.33 -4.43
CA GLY A 13 -3.12 -16.82 -5.65
C GLY A 13 -3.37 -15.32 -5.80
N GLY A 14 -4.62 -14.86 -5.67
CA GLY A 14 -4.96 -13.43 -5.70
C GLY A 14 -4.29 -12.59 -4.60
N TYR A 15 -4.26 -13.09 -3.37
CA TYR A 15 -3.63 -12.40 -2.23
C TYR A 15 -2.11 -12.26 -2.36
N ILE A 16 -1.46 -13.15 -3.12
CA ILE A 16 0.00 -13.07 -3.39
C ILE A 16 0.28 -12.27 -4.67
N LEU A 17 -0.53 -12.44 -5.71
CA LEU A 17 -0.33 -11.75 -6.99
C LEU A 17 -0.45 -10.23 -6.84
N LEU A 18 -1.45 -9.77 -6.09
CA LEU A 18 -1.76 -8.35 -5.91
C LEU A 18 -0.60 -7.55 -5.27
N PRO A 19 -0.03 -7.93 -4.12
CA PRO A 19 1.12 -7.24 -3.55
C PRO A 19 2.37 -7.41 -4.40
N THR A 20 2.53 -8.54 -5.11
CA THR A 20 3.66 -8.74 -6.03
C THR A 20 3.62 -7.75 -7.20
N ILE A 21 2.46 -7.60 -7.85
CA ILE A 21 2.26 -6.60 -8.92
C ILE A 21 2.50 -5.21 -8.36
N PHE A 22 1.97 -4.91 -7.16
CA PHE A 22 2.17 -3.61 -6.53
C PHE A 22 3.63 -3.33 -6.20
N ALA A 23 4.40 -4.35 -5.80
CA ALA A 23 5.84 -4.25 -5.57
C ALA A 23 6.65 -4.05 -6.87
N PHE A 24 6.13 -4.52 -8.01
CA PHE A 24 6.71 -4.24 -9.32
C PHE A 24 6.49 -2.80 -9.81
N ILE A 25 5.53 -2.07 -9.24
CA ILE A 25 5.28 -0.67 -9.58
C ILE A 25 6.29 0.20 -8.83
N PRO A 26 7.18 0.92 -9.55
CA PRO A 26 8.21 1.72 -8.88
C PRO A 26 7.60 2.85 -8.05
N THR A 27 8.19 3.12 -6.90
CA THR A 27 7.77 4.19 -5.96
C THR A 27 7.61 5.55 -6.63
N SER A 28 8.42 5.87 -7.64
CA SER A 28 8.38 7.12 -8.40
C SER A 28 7.00 7.41 -9.02
N TRP A 29 6.25 6.38 -9.42
CA TRP A 29 4.89 6.54 -9.96
C TRP A 29 3.87 7.00 -8.91
N PHE A 30 4.10 6.68 -7.63
CA PHE A 30 3.24 7.14 -6.52
C PHE A 30 3.65 8.52 -6.02
N GLU A 31 4.92 8.89 -6.17
CA GLU A 31 5.47 10.20 -5.82
C GLU A 31 5.10 11.29 -6.81
N ALA A 32 5.18 10.99 -8.10
CA ALA A 32 4.86 11.93 -9.17
C ALA A 32 3.35 12.26 -9.25
N ARG A 33 2.49 11.43 -8.64
CA ARG A 33 1.05 11.63 -8.64
C ARG A 33 0.57 12.46 -7.48
N HIS A 34 -0.56 13.14 -7.65
CA HIS A 34 -1.24 13.83 -6.55
C HIS A 34 -1.60 12.83 -5.43
N PRO A 35 -1.57 13.24 -4.15
CA PRO A 35 -2.07 12.41 -3.06
C PRO A 35 -3.49 11.93 -3.36
N VAL A 36 -3.71 10.63 -3.17
CA VAL A 36 -5.02 9.98 -3.33
C VAL A 36 -5.99 10.31 -2.18
N CYS A 37 -5.52 11.04 -1.16
CA CYS A 37 -6.29 11.38 0.03
C CYS A 37 -7.27 12.52 -0.25
N LEU A 38 -8.56 12.21 -0.21
CA LEU A 38 -9.63 13.18 -0.44
C LEU A 38 -9.65 14.28 0.62
N ILE A 39 -9.36 13.96 1.88
CA ILE A 39 -9.33 14.95 2.97
C ILE A 39 -8.27 16.02 2.72
N ARG A 40 -7.05 15.62 2.35
CA ARG A 40 -5.99 16.59 2.02
C ARG A 40 -6.33 17.42 0.79
N ASN A 41 -7.00 16.83 -0.20
CA ASN A 41 -7.35 17.53 -1.44
C ASN A 41 -8.51 18.52 -1.24
N VAL A 42 -9.48 18.21 -0.37
CA VAL A 42 -10.65 19.07 -0.13
C VAL A 42 -10.40 20.09 0.99
N PHE A 43 -9.84 19.65 2.11
CA PHE A 43 -9.66 20.48 3.31
C PHE A 43 -8.23 21.04 3.45
N GLY A 44 -7.28 20.61 2.62
CA GLY A 44 -5.87 21.03 2.72
C GLY A 44 -5.10 20.45 3.90
N VAL A 45 -5.77 19.75 4.82
CA VAL A 45 -5.17 19.20 6.04
C VAL A 45 -4.78 17.73 5.88
N PRO A 46 -3.57 17.32 6.35
CA PRO A 46 -3.20 15.91 6.35
C PRO A 46 -4.00 15.16 7.43
N CYS A 47 -4.82 14.19 7.02
CA CYS A 47 -5.45 13.23 7.93
C CYS A 47 -4.45 12.14 8.35
N PRO A 48 -4.72 11.32 9.40
CA PRO A 48 -3.80 10.27 9.84
C PRO A 48 -3.50 9.23 8.76
N GLY A 49 -4.41 9.00 7.80
CA GLY A 49 -4.18 8.11 6.66
C GLY A 49 -3.50 8.74 5.45
N CYS A 50 -3.20 10.05 5.48
CA CYS A 50 -2.65 10.72 4.32
C CYS A 50 -1.25 10.17 4.00
N GLY A 51 -0.98 9.86 2.73
CA GLY A 51 0.30 9.28 2.30
C GLY A 51 0.48 7.78 2.56
N MET A 52 -0.52 7.06 3.09
CA MET A 52 -0.41 5.63 3.41
C MET A 52 0.01 4.77 2.21
N THR A 53 -0.59 4.98 1.04
CA THR A 53 -0.24 4.21 -0.18
C THR A 53 1.23 4.39 -0.59
N ARG A 54 1.77 5.62 -0.46
CA ARG A 54 3.18 5.92 -0.72
C ARG A 54 4.07 5.28 0.33
N ALA A 55 3.67 5.36 1.60
CA ALA A 55 4.38 4.71 2.69
C ALA A 55 4.49 3.19 2.47
N ILE A 56 3.38 2.52 2.12
CA ILE A 56 3.36 1.09 1.81
C ILE A 56 4.25 0.78 0.59
N SER A 57 4.17 1.58 -0.48
CA SER A 57 5.04 1.41 -1.65
C SER A 57 6.52 1.52 -1.27
N CYS A 58 6.90 2.50 -0.45
CA CYS A 58 8.26 2.64 0.08
C CYS A 58 8.68 1.44 0.94
N VAL A 59 7.82 0.94 1.83
CA VAL A 59 8.11 -0.26 2.64
C VAL A 59 8.37 -1.47 1.74
N LEU A 60 7.55 -1.69 0.70
CA LEU A 60 7.72 -2.79 -0.25
C LEU A 60 9.03 -2.71 -1.05
N HIS A 61 9.57 -1.50 -1.23
CA HIS A 61 10.86 -1.26 -1.88
C HIS A 61 12.01 -1.11 -0.87
N ALA A 62 11.80 -1.50 0.39
CA ALA A 62 12.77 -1.39 1.48
C ALA A 62 13.28 0.05 1.79
N ASP A 63 12.55 1.09 1.36
CA ASP A 63 12.83 2.49 1.70
C ASP A 63 12.03 2.90 2.94
N PHE A 64 12.41 2.34 4.09
CA PHE A 64 11.73 2.61 5.36
C PHE A 64 11.79 4.09 5.75
N LYS A 65 12.93 4.75 5.51
CA LYS A 65 13.10 6.16 5.87
C LYS A 65 12.06 7.04 5.18
N LYS A 66 11.86 6.89 3.87
CA LYS A 66 10.80 7.62 3.17
C LYS A 66 9.41 7.15 3.58
N ALA A 67 9.22 5.86 3.85
CA ALA A 67 7.92 5.36 4.31
C ALA A 67 7.44 6.08 5.59
N PHE A 68 8.33 6.24 6.56
CA PHE A 68 8.06 6.99 7.80
C PHE A 68 7.78 8.48 7.55
N GLN A 69 8.43 9.08 6.56
CA GLN A 69 8.18 10.48 6.17
C GLN A 69 6.80 10.65 5.54
N TYR A 70 6.33 9.69 4.74
CA TYR A 70 4.99 9.75 4.16
C TYR A 70 3.88 9.49 5.17
N ASN A 71 4.01 8.43 5.98
CA ASN A 71 3.03 8.12 7.00
C ASN A 71 3.65 7.28 8.12
N ARG A 72 3.71 7.82 9.33
CA ARG A 72 4.29 7.15 10.51
C ARG A 72 3.45 5.96 10.98
N LEU A 73 2.16 5.93 10.68
CA LEU A 73 1.27 4.79 11.00
C LEU A 73 1.54 3.56 10.13
N VAL A 74 2.37 3.67 9.09
CA VAL A 74 2.71 2.53 8.22
C VAL A 74 3.30 1.34 9.00
N VAL A 75 3.99 1.59 10.11
CA VAL A 75 4.55 0.54 10.96
C VAL A 75 3.47 -0.33 11.59
N VAL A 76 2.32 0.27 11.90
CA VAL A 76 1.19 -0.44 12.47
C VAL A 76 0.34 -1.05 11.37
N VAL A 77 0.11 -0.29 10.28
CA VAL A 77 -0.82 -0.66 9.21
C VAL A 77 -0.28 -1.72 8.26
N PHE A 78 1.01 -1.70 7.93
CA PHE A 78 1.61 -2.66 7.00
C PHE A 78 1.58 -4.13 7.46
N PRO A 79 1.81 -4.48 8.75
CA PRO A 79 1.77 -5.86 9.22
C PRO A 79 0.37 -6.41 9.56
N LEU A 80 -0.70 -5.60 9.42
CA LEU A 80 -2.10 -5.99 9.63
C LEU A 80 -2.67 -6.72 8.41
#